data_AF-A0A920SRX8-F1
#
_entry.id   AF-A0A920SRX8-F1
#
_cell.length_a   1.000
_cell.length_b   1.000
_cell.length_c   1.000
_cell.angle_alpha   90.00
_cell.angle_beta   90.00
_cell.angle_gamma   90.00
#
_symmetry.space_group_name_H-M   'P 1'
#
loop_
_entity.id
_entity.type
_entity.pdbx_description
1 polymer ?
#
loop_
_entity_poly.entity_id
_entity_poly.type
_entity_poly.pdbx_seq_one_letter_code
_entity_poly.pdbx_strand_id
1 'polypeptide(L)'
;MDYNIYDAAQAGFNRIIMVTRSEIEDEIRAHLSKIVGGSSAIDYVQQSLDQLPEGFHPPPDRSRPWGTGHAVLCAADSIKGPFAVCNPDDLYGPAFSILHSHCIPISGTSDGALVGYTLSDTLSGSGAVSRGVCY
;
A
#
# COMPACT_ATOMS: atom_id res chain seq x y z
N MET A 1 7.33 2.31 7.58
CA MET A 1 6.54 1.06 7.55
C MET A 1 5.93 0.77 8.92
N ASP A 2 6.76 0.60 9.95
CA ASP A 2 6.31 0.23 11.30
C ASP A 2 5.26 1.20 11.88
N TYR A 3 5.49 2.50 11.72
CA TYR A 3 4.53 3.55 12.09
C TYR A 3 3.20 3.41 11.33
N ASN A 4 3.24 3.13 10.03
CA ASN A 4 2.02 2.97 9.23
C ASN A 4 1.20 1.77 9.70
N ILE A 5 1.87 0.66 10.06
CA ILE A 5 1.22 -0.52 10.61
C ILE A 5 0.56 -0.22 11.96
N TYR A 6 1.28 0.50 12.83
CA TYR A 6 0.76 0.93 14.13
C TYR A 6 -0.44 1.86 13.97
N ASP A 7 -0.32 2.92 13.18
CA ASP A 7 -1.38 3.92 12.97
C ASP A 7 -2.61 3.31 12.28
N ALA A 8 -2.41 2.40 11.32
CA ALA A 8 -3.51 1.67 10.69
C ALA A 8 -4.25 0.78 11.70
N ALA A 9 -3.52 0.07 12.56
CA ALA A 9 -4.14 -0.73 13.62
C ALA A 9 -4.94 0.14 14.60
N GLN A 10 -4.40 1.29 15.01
CA GLN A 10 -5.10 2.25 15.87
C GLN A 10 -6.34 2.85 15.20
N ALA A 11 -6.31 3.04 13.87
CA ALA A 11 -7.46 3.52 13.11
C ALA A 11 -8.59 2.48 12.98
N GLY A 12 -8.30 1.19 13.19
CA GLY A 12 -9.27 0.09 13.12
C GLY A 12 -9.02 -0.92 11.99
N PHE A 13 -7.96 -0.75 11.18
CA PHE A 13 -7.57 -1.77 10.21
C PHE A 13 -7.03 -3.01 10.94
N ASN A 14 -7.57 -4.18 10.61
CA ASN A 14 -7.27 -5.44 11.30
C ASN A 14 -6.44 -6.43 10.46
N ARG A 15 -6.22 -6.13 9.18
CA ARG A 15 -5.51 -6.99 8.23
C ARG A 15 -4.60 -6.13 7.34
N ILE A 16 -3.39 -6.61 7.13
CA ILE A 16 -2.36 -5.95 6.31
C ILE A 16 -1.98 -6.90 5.18
N ILE A 17 -1.95 -6.38 3.96
CA ILE A 17 -1.44 -7.12 2.80
C ILE A 17 -0.17 -6.40 2.36
N MET A 18 0.97 -7.06 2.57
CA MET A 18 2.27 -6.57 2.17
C MET A 18 2.58 -7.06 0.76
N VAL A 19 2.57 -6.15 -0.21
CA VAL A 19 3.03 -6.44 -1.57
C VAL A 19 4.53 -6.21 -1.65
N THR A 20 5.27 -7.25 -1.97
CA THR A 20 6.74 -7.23 -1.97
C THR A 20 7.32 -7.95 -3.18
N ARG A 21 8.63 -7.83 -3.36
CA ARG A 21 9.39 -8.67 -4.29
C ARG A 21 9.94 -9.89 -3.55
N SER A 22 10.13 -10.98 -4.28
CA SER A 22 10.60 -12.25 -3.73
C SER A 22 11.95 -12.14 -3.03
N GLU A 23 12.85 -11.26 -3.50
CA GLU A 23 14.22 -11.17 -2.99
C GLU A 23 14.30 -10.56 -1.59
N ILE A 24 13.29 -9.80 -1.16
CA ILE A 24 13.28 -9.08 0.12
C ILE A 24 12.16 -9.54 1.05
N GLU A 25 11.34 -10.52 0.64
CA GLU A 25 10.19 -10.99 1.42
C GLU A 25 10.61 -11.54 2.78
N ASP A 26 11.64 -12.40 2.81
CA ASP A 26 12.10 -13.04 4.05
C ASP A 26 12.61 -12.01 5.07
N GLU A 27 13.32 -10.99 4.60
CA GLU A 27 13.80 -9.88 5.44
C GLU A 27 12.64 -9.09 6.03
N ILE A 28 11.65 -8.73 5.20
CA ILE A 28 10.45 -8.01 5.65
C ILE A 28 9.64 -8.87 6.63
N ARG A 29 9.50 -10.17 6.37
CA ARG A 29 8.81 -11.11 7.25
C ARG A 29 9.50 -11.22 8.60
N ALA A 30 10.83 -11.36 8.61
CA ALA A 30 11.62 -11.40 9.83
C ALA A 30 11.52 -10.09 10.63
N HIS A 31 11.52 -8.94 9.97
CA HIS A 31 11.36 -7.63 10.61
C HIS A 31 9.96 -7.46 11.22
N LEU A 32 8.91 -7.66 10.43
CA LEU A 32 7.52 -7.45 10.86
C LEU A 32 7.08 -8.43 11.95
N SER A 33 7.59 -9.66 11.94
CA SER A 33 7.31 -10.64 12.99
C SER A 33 7.72 -10.16 14.39
N LYS A 34 8.77 -9.34 14.49
CA LYS A 34 9.26 -8.78 15.75
C LYS A 34 8.41 -7.61 16.26
N ILE A 35 7.79 -6.87 15.35
CA ILE A 35 7.06 -5.64 15.66
C ILE A 35 5.61 -5.92 15.97
N VAL A 36 4.97 -6.75 15.16
CA VAL A 36 3.51 -6.91 15.18
C VAL A 36 3.05 -7.90 16.24
N GLY A 37 3.97 -8.64 16.88
CA GLY A 37 3.71 -9.40 18.11
C GLY A 37 2.54 -10.41 18.04
N GLY A 38 2.09 -10.77 16.82
CA GLY A 38 0.93 -11.63 16.57
C GLY A 38 -0.44 -10.94 16.56
N SER A 39 -0.56 -9.63 16.75
CA SER A 39 -1.86 -8.95 16.90
C SER A 39 -2.57 -8.57 15.59
N SER A 40 -1.85 -8.44 14.47
CA SER A 40 -2.43 -8.15 13.15
C SER A 40 -2.08 -9.24 12.15
N ALA A 41 -3.06 -9.70 11.38
CA ALA A 41 -2.84 -10.67 10.31
C ALA A 41 -2.13 -9.98 9.14
N ILE A 42 -0.89 -10.39 8.86
CA ILE A 42 -0.11 -9.90 7.71
C ILE A 42 -0.06 -11.00 6.65
N ASP A 43 -0.63 -10.71 5.50
CA ASP A 43 -0.48 -11.52 4.30
C ASP A 43 0.63 -10.95 3.42
N TYR A 44 1.35 -11.83 2.75
CA TYR A 44 2.44 -11.44 1.86
C TYR A 44 2.04 -11.83 0.44
N VAL A 45 2.12 -10.88 -0.47
CA VAL A 45 1.82 -11.07 -1.89
C VAL A 45 3.05 -10.65 -2.69
N GLN A 46 3.45 -11.51 -3.62
CA GLN A 46 4.58 -11.23 -4.48
C GLN A 46 4.11 -10.46 -5.72
N GLN A 47 4.80 -9.35 -6.03
CA GLN A 47 4.60 -8.65 -7.29
C GLN A 47 5.37 -9.36 -8.42
N SER A 48 4.81 -10.44 -8.96
CA SER A 48 5.42 -11.18 -10.08
C SER A 48 5.21 -10.48 -11.42
N LEU A 49 6.22 -10.50 -12.30
CA LEU A 49 6.10 -9.95 -13.66
C LEU A 49 5.08 -10.69 -14.53
N ASP A 50 4.82 -11.96 -14.19
CA ASP A 50 3.92 -12.86 -14.91
C ASP A 50 2.46 -12.74 -14.46
N GLN A 51 2.18 -11.99 -13.39
CA GLN A 51 0.82 -11.83 -12.85
C GLN A 51 0.01 -10.82 -13.68
N LEU A 52 -0.27 -11.21 -14.91
CA LEU A 52 -0.99 -10.42 -15.90
C LEU A 52 -2.39 -11.01 -16.16
N PRO A 53 -3.34 -10.19 -16.66
CA PRO A 53 -4.62 -10.70 -17.12
C PRO A 53 -4.46 -11.81 -18.17
N GLU A 54 -5.46 -12.70 -18.24
CA GLU A 54 -5.45 -13.82 -19.18
C GLU A 54 -5.19 -13.36 -20.63
N GLY A 55 -4.30 -14.09 -21.32
CA GLY A 55 -3.89 -13.79 -22.70
C GLY A 55 -2.71 -12.81 -22.83
N PHE A 56 -2.20 -12.24 -21.74
CA PHE A 56 -1.01 -11.39 -21.73
C PHE A 56 0.22 -12.14 -21.18
N HIS A 57 1.37 -11.84 -21.76
CA HIS A 57 2.67 -12.34 -21.30
C HIS A 57 3.67 -11.18 -21.20
N PRO A 58 4.58 -11.21 -20.22
CA PRO A 58 5.59 -10.18 -20.13
C PRO A 58 6.55 -10.23 -21.33
N PRO A 59 7.06 -9.07 -21.79
CA PRO A 59 8.16 -9.04 -22.74
C PRO A 59 9.38 -9.81 -22.20
N PRO A 60 10.12 -10.54 -23.04
CA PRO A 60 11.20 -11.43 -22.59
C PRO A 60 12.34 -10.70 -21.84
N ASP A 61 12.53 -9.43 -22.14
CA ASP A 61 13.59 -8.57 -21.61
C ASP A 61 13.13 -7.73 -20.40
N ARG A 62 11.87 -7.88 -19.97
CA ARG A 62 11.36 -7.11 -18.85
C ARG A 62 11.91 -7.64 -17.53
N SER A 63 12.64 -6.79 -16.84
CA SER A 63 13.13 -7.02 -15.46
C SER A 63 12.56 -6.02 -14.45
N ARG A 64 11.97 -4.92 -14.92
CA ARG A 64 11.41 -3.88 -14.05
C ARG A 64 9.93 -4.16 -13.74
N PRO A 65 9.47 -3.91 -12.51
CA PRO A 65 8.06 -4.06 -12.18
C PRO A 65 7.14 -3.21 -13.04
N TRP A 66 5.87 -3.59 -13.09
CA TRP A 66 4.82 -2.88 -13.83
C TRP A 66 4.32 -1.61 -13.13
N GLY A 67 4.67 -1.40 -11.86
CA GLY A 67 4.33 -0.19 -11.09
C GLY A 67 3.34 -0.46 -9.95
N THR A 68 2.93 0.60 -9.25
CA THR A 68 2.09 0.49 -8.04
C THR A 68 0.67 -0.01 -8.34
N GLY A 69 0.07 0.40 -9.47
CA GLY A 69 -1.24 -0.13 -9.89
C GLY A 69 -1.22 -1.65 -10.09
N HIS A 70 -0.15 -2.18 -10.69
CA HIS A 70 0.05 -3.62 -10.82
C HIS A 70 0.30 -4.30 -9.47
N ALA A 71 0.97 -3.63 -8.53
CA ALA A 71 1.13 -4.17 -7.17
C ALA A 71 -0.24 -4.39 -6.49
N VAL A 72 -1.18 -3.45 -6.65
CA VAL A 72 -2.55 -3.59 -6.15
C VAL A 72 -3.27 -4.73 -6.88
N LEU A 73 -3.11 -4.86 -8.20
CA LEU A 73 -3.67 -5.98 -8.96
C LEU A 73 -3.16 -7.33 -8.45
N CYS A 74 -1.87 -7.43 -8.10
CA CYS A 74 -1.30 -8.67 -7.57
C CYS A 74 -1.96 -9.10 -6.26
N ALA A 75 -2.42 -8.14 -5.45
CA ALA A 75 -3.08 -8.37 -4.17
C ALA A 75 -4.59 -8.60 -4.28
N ALA A 76 -5.20 -8.47 -5.47
CA ALA A 76 -6.65 -8.47 -5.65
C ALA A 76 -7.34 -9.68 -5.00
N ASP A 77 -6.80 -10.89 -5.19
CA ASP A 77 -7.39 -12.12 -4.63
C ASP A 77 -7.34 -12.20 -3.10
N SER A 78 -6.37 -11.49 -2.49
CA SER A 78 -6.19 -11.42 -1.05
C SER A 78 -7.10 -10.38 -0.39
N ILE A 79 -7.52 -9.35 -1.13
CA ILE A 79 -8.38 -8.27 -0.61
C ILE A 79 -9.82 -8.79 -0.42
N LYS A 80 -10.39 -8.56 0.77
CA LYS A 80 -11.75 -8.98 1.14
C LYS A 80 -12.53 -7.79 1.72
N GLY A 81 -13.06 -6.94 0.85
CA GLY A 81 -13.83 -5.75 1.22
C GLY A 81 -13.09 -4.43 0.97
N PRO A 82 -13.61 -3.31 1.50
CA PRO A 82 -12.97 -1.99 1.39
C PRO A 82 -11.54 -2.03 1.93
N PHE A 83 -10.64 -1.29 1.28
CA PHE A 83 -9.21 -1.28 1.62
C PHE A 83 -8.59 0.09 1.36
N ALA A 84 -7.44 0.32 1.97
CA ALA A 84 -6.59 1.48 1.74
C ALA A 84 -5.22 1.03 1.21
N VAL A 85 -4.58 1.87 0.41
CA VAL A 85 -3.24 1.64 -0.13
C VAL A 85 -2.33 2.77 0.34
N CYS A 86 -1.11 2.43 0.76
CA CYS A 86 -0.10 3.40 1.17
C CYS A 86 1.30 2.91 0.77
N ASN A 87 2.25 3.84 0.63
CA ASN A 87 3.65 3.47 0.47
C ASN A 87 4.25 3.08 1.83
N PRO A 88 5.19 2.12 1.89
CA PRO A 88 5.79 1.70 3.14
C PRO A 88 6.80 2.71 3.73
N ASP A 89 7.33 3.63 2.93
CA ASP A 89 8.41 4.57 3.26
C ASP A 89 7.93 5.99 3.59
N ASP A 90 6.67 6.31 3.32
CA ASP A 90 6.04 7.59 3.70
C ASP A 90 5.40 7.51 5.10
N LEU A 91 5.28 8.66 5.78
CA LEU A 91 4.57 8.81 7.06
C LEU A 91 3.26 9.56 6.84
N TYR A 92 2.14 8.92 7.18
CA TYR A 92 0.80 9.45 6.86
C TYR A 92 0.01 9.95 8.08
N GLY A 93 0.35 9.49 9.28
CA GLY A 93 -0.29 9.89 10.54
C GLY A 93 -1.83 9.77 10.49
N PRO A 94 -2.59 10.87 10.68
CA PRO A 94 -4.05 10.83 10.84
C PRO A 94 -4.82 10.37 9.59
N ALA A 95 -4.17 10.22 8.43
CA ALA A 95 -4.83 9.78 7.21
C ALA A 95 -5.44 8.37 7.32
N PHE A 96 -4.85 7.48 8.13
CA PHE A 96 -5.43 6.15 8.34
C PHE A 96 -6.82 6.23 8.97
N SER A 97 -7.05 7.11 9.95
CA SER A 97 -8.36 7.30 10.57
C SER A 97 -9.39 7.88 9.59
N ILE A 98 -8.97 8.79 8.71
CA ILE A 98 -9.82 9.37 7.65
C ILE A 98 -10.24 8.28 6.65
N LEU A 99 -9.27 7.52 6.15
CA LEU A 99 -9.52 6.42 5.20
C LEU A 99 -10.36 5.31 5.83
N HIS A 100 -10.10 4.94 7.09
CA HIS A 100 -10.90 3.94 7.79
C HIS A 100 -12.36 4.39 7.91
N SER A 101 -12.60 5.66 8.28
CA SER A 101 -13.95 6.23 8.35
C SER A 101 -14.68 6.21 7.00
N HIS A 102 -13.94 6.37 5.89
CA HIS A 102 -14.48 6.22 4.54
C HIS A 102 -14.75 4.75 4.14
N CYS A 103 -13.96 3.82 4.67
CA CYS A 103 -14.11 2.37 4.42
C CYS A 103 -15.26 1.73 5.21
N ILE A 104 -15.69 2.32 6.33
CA ILE A 104 -16.88 1.89 7.08
C ILE A 104 -18.12 2.16 6.21
N PRO A 105 -19.09 1.23 6.14
CA PRO A 105 -20.12 1.21 5.11
C PRO A 105 -20.90 2.53 5.00
N ILE A 106 -20.61 3.27 3.93
CA ILE A 106 -21.61 4.03 3.20
C ILE A 106 -22.31 3.01 2.31
N SER A 107 -23.58 2.78 2.56
CA SER A 107 -24.43 1.84 1.82
C SER A 107 -24.34 2.08 0.30
N GLY A 108 -23.61 1.22 -0.41
CA GLY A 108 -23.77 0.99 -1.85
C GLY A 108 -22.97 1.87 -2.81
N THR A 109 -21.99 2.68 -2.37
CA THR A 109 -21.15 3.46 -3.29
C THR A 109 -19.84 2.75 -3.59
N SER A 110 -19.42 2.77 -4.86
CA SER A 110 -18.14 2.25 -5.35
C SER A 110 -17.07 3.35 -5.41
N ASP A 111 -17.20 4.39 -4.58
CA ASP A 111 -16.39 5.59 -4.69
C ASP A 111 -15.01 5.36 -4.09
N GLY A 112 -13.98 5.79 -4.80
CA GLY A 112 -12.62 5.85 -4.26
C GLY A 112 -12.38 7.20 -3.58
N ALA A 113 -11.53 7.20 -2.55
CA ALA A 113 -11.05 8.41 -1.90
C ALA A 113 -9.53 8.50 -1.92
N LEU A 114 -9.03 9.74 -1.89
CA LEU A 114 -7.63 10.07 -1.74
C LEU A 114 -7.48 11.07 -0.59
N VAL A 115 -6.53 10.82 0.31
CA VAL A 115 -6.14 11.82 1.30
C VAL A 115 -5.08 12.73 0.68
N GLY A 116 -5.48 13.98 0.42
CA GLY A 116 -4.58 15.03 -0.05
C GLY A 116 -3.78 15.65 1.09
N TYR A 117 -2.57 16.10 0.78
CA TYR A 117 -1.71 16.87 1.68
C TYR A 117 -1.37 18.22 1.04
N THR A 118 -1.24 19.26 1.86
CA THR A 118 -0.81 20.57 1.36
C THR A 118 0.62 20.47 0.85
N LEU A 119 0.85 20.86 -0.41
CA LEU A 119 2.16 20.70 -1.05
C LEU A 119 3.28 21.39 -0.26
N SER A 120 3.04 22.60 0.28
CA SER A 120 3.99 23.36 1.09
C SER A 120 4.56 22.57 2.26
N ASP A 121 3.75 21.68 2.84
CA ASP A 121 4.08 20.92 4.05
C ASP A 121 4.87 19.65 3.71
N THR A 122 5.01 19.34 2.41
CA THR A 122 5.72 18.15 1.88
C THR A 122 7.06 18.49 1.21
N LEU A 123 7.47 19.76 1.26
CA LEU A 123 8.75 20.23 0.73
C LEU A 123 9.80 20.19 1.83
N SER A 124 10.88 19.43 1.62
CA SER A 124 12.07 19.55 2.48
C SER A 124 12.75 20.89 2.22
N GLY A 125 13.20 21.59 3.26
CA GLY A 125 14.02 22.80 3.10
C GLY A 125 15.39 22.56 2.42
N SER A 126 15.79 21.30 2.27
CA SER A 126 17.08 20.87 1.73
C SER A 126 16.90 20.02 0.47
N GLY A 127 16.79 20.66 -0.69
CA GLY A 127 16.89 20.01 -2.00
C GLY A 127 15.77 20.36 -2.97
N ALA A 128 16.05 20.25 -4.27
CA ALA A 128 15.05 20.40 -5.32
C ALA A 128 14.20 19.12 -5.41
N VAL A 129 12.88 19.24 -5.36
CA VAL A 129 11.95 18.14 -5.59
C VAL A 129 11.15 18.38 -6.86
N SER A 130 10.99 17.34 -7.68
CA SER A 130 10.04 17.35 -8.79
C SER A 130 8.66 16.97 -8.28
N ARG A 131 7.67 17.87 -8.41
CA ARG A 131 6.28 17.66 -8.01
C ARG A 131 5.37 18.06 -9.16
N GLY A 132 4.37 17.23 -9.46
CA GLY A 132 3.37 17.52 -10.48
C GLY A 132 2.29 18.45 -9.92
N VAL A 133 1.96 19.51 -10.66
CA VAL A 133 0.77 20.33 -10.40
C VAL A 133 -0.35 19.76 -11.25
N CYS A 134 -1.42 19.27 -10.61
CA CYS A 134 -2.64 18.86 -11.30
C CYS A 134 -3.59 20.06 -11.35
N TYR A 135 -4.05 20.40 -12.56
CA TYR A 135 -5.06 21.45 -12.82
C TYR A 135 -6.45 20.82 -12.97
#